data_AF-A0A7X3G9L6-F1
#
_entry.id   AF-A0A7X3G9L6-F1
#
_cell.length_a   1.000
_cell.length_b   1.000
_cell.length_c   1.000
_cell.angle_alpha   90.00
_cell.angle_beta   90.00
_cell.angle_gamma   90.00
#
_symmetry.space_group_name_H-M   'P 1'
#
loop_
_entity.id
_entity.type
_entity.pdbx_description
1 polymer ?
#
loop_
_entity_poly.entity_id
_entity_poly.type
_entity_poly.pdbx_seq_one_letter_code
_entity_poly.pdbx_strand_id
1 'polypeptide(L)'
;EKEVKELNSEQVEWLMKGFSITPIIFFYRGQEELPTKFPHAVERGQLITILSFGEAVIAIIGTYSLGENFLSSALLFFGMACMFINYMSQTFLGVDHKSKRPVGFLFYLHLIIVIEINMFTLSTELLADSHHAELGYWMLVVGVALFYLGTYGTTVFNQSMYRLQKGDRLILWSLGLATLLALIFVGTNVVGTGLALIIGSYALGVYFYISRKRLRKIHQVSQPDP
;
A
#
# COMPACT_ATOMS: atom_id res chain seq x y z
N GLU A 1 38.38 13.93 -3.05
CA GLU A 1 38.56 13.26 -1.75
C GLU A 1 37.44 13.71 -0.82
N LYS A 2 36.52 12.78 -0.56
CA LYS A 2 35.62 12.70 0.60
C LYS A 2 34.81 13.94 1.01
N GLU A 3 33.64 14.10 0.39
CA GLU A 3 32.42 14.51 1.11
C GLU A 3 31.37 13.41 0.93
N VAL A 4 31.65 12.23 1.47
CA VAL A 4 30.58 11.30 1.83
C VAL A 4 30.00 11.90 3.10
N LYS A 5 28.87 12.61 2.99
CA LYS A 5 28.08 13.04 4.15
C LYS A 5 27.67 11.78 4.91
N GLU A 6 28.48 11.42 5.91
CA GLU A 6 28.07 10.50 6.96
C GLU A 6 26.75 11.04 7.53
N LEU A 7 25.66 10.34 7.30
CA LEU A 7 24.43 10.57 8.06
C LEU A 7 24.81 10.43 9.53
N ASN A 8 24.64 11.51 10.29
CA ASN A 8 24.89 11.53 11.74
C ASN A 8 24.08 10.38 12.38
N SER A 9 24.70 9.62 13.28
CA SER A 9 24.05 8.56 14.05
C SER A 9 22.74 9.02 14.69
N GLU A 10 22.59 10.32 15.04
CA GLU A 10 21.33 10.89 15.53
C GLU A 10 20.24 10.99 14.45
N GLN A 11 20.57 11.23 13.18
CA GLN A 11 19.60 11.24 12.09
C GLN A 11 19.12 9.82 11.79
N VAL A 12 20.02 8.85 11.80
CA VAL A 12 19.66 7.42 11.70
C VAL A 12 18.82 7.00 12.91
N GLU A 13 19.15 7.47 14.11
CA GLU A 13 18.37 7.22 15.31
C GLU A 13 16.98 7.87 15.26
N TRP A 14 16.85 9.09 14.71
CA TRP A 14 15.57 9.75 14.47
C TRP A 14 14.73 9.05 13.41
N LEU A 15 15.35 8.59 12.31
CA LEU A 15 14.68 7.81 11.27
C LEU A 15 14.19 6.46 11.83
N MET A 16 15.03 5.75 12.58
CA MET A 16 14.68 4.49 13.24
C MET A 16 13.61 4.66 14.34
N LYS A 17 13.59 5.82 15.03
CA LYS A 17 12.54 6.18 16.01
C LYS A 17 11.23 6.59 15.33
N GLY A 18 11.27 7.22 14.16
CA GLY A 18 10.10 7.48 13.30
C GLY A 18 9.50 6.20 12.74
N PHE A 19 10.37 5.27 12.31
CA PHE A 19 10.04 3.92 11.81
C PHE A 19 9.53 2.95 12.89
N SER A 20 9.38 3.41 14.13
CA SER A 20 8.92 2.58 15.23
C SER A 20 7.46 2.19 15.00
N ILE A 21 7.21 0.92 14.71
CA ILE A 21 5.88 0.30 14.74
C ILE A 21 5.24 0.34 16.15
N THR A 22 5.99 0.75 17.18
CA THR A 22 5.56 0.77 18.58
C THR A 22 4.39 1.73 18.84
N PRO A 23 4.39 3.01 18.41
CA PRO A 23 3.21 3.87 18.46
C PRO A 23 2.00 3.29 17.73
N ILE A 24 2.21 2.61 16.60
CA ILE A 24 1.14 1.99 15.81
C ILE A 24 0.51 0.82 16.60
N ILE A 25 1.35 -0.11 17.10
CA ILE A 25 0.93 -1.24 17.93
C ILE A 25 0.29 -0.76 19.25
N PHE A 26 0.83 0.29 19.88
CA PHE A 26 0.30 0.86 21.11
C PHE A 26 -1.09 1.49 20.89
N PHE A 27 -1.25 2.28 19.82
CA PHE A 27 -2.54 2.88 19.47
C PHE A 27 -3.59 1.81 19.18
N TYR A 28 -3.15 0.69 18.61
CA TYR A 28 -3.97 -0.45 18.27
C TYR A 28 -4.32 -1.36 19.48
N ARG A 29 -3.41 -1.58 20.44
CA ARG A 29 -3.69 -2.33 21.69
C ARG A 29 -4.75 -1.63 22.56
N GLY A 30 -4.83 -0.30 22.52
CA GLY A 30 -5.88 0.45 23.23
C GLY A 30 -7.29 0.32 22.65
N GLN A 31 -7.47 -0.38 21.52
CA GLN A 31 -8.76 -0.52 20.84
C GLN A 31 -9.45 -1.87 21.10
N GLU A 32 -8.70 -2.90 21.52
CA GLU A 32 -9.26 -4.25 21.77
C GLU A 32 -10.22 -4.26 22.98
N GLU A 33 -10.04 -3.35 23.93
CA GLU A 33 -10.86 -3.24 25.14
C GLU A 33 -12.11 -2.37 24.98
N LEU A 34 -12.25 -1.65 23.86
CA LEU A 34 -13.38 -0.76 23.61
C LEU A 34 -14.35 -1.42 22.62
N PRO A 35 -15.68 -1.46 22.91
CA PRO A 35 -16.69 -1.87 21.93
C PRO A 35 -16.77 -0.78 20.83
N THR A 36 -15.77 -0.77 19.95
CA THR A 36 -15.65 0.19 18.86
C THR A 36 -16.61 -0.21 17.75
N LYS A 37 -17.47 0.73 17.36
CA LYS A 37 -18.39 0.54 16.24
C LYS A 37 -17.56 0.37 14.96
N PHE A 38 -17.86 -0.65 14.16
CA PHE A 38 -17.19 -0.97 12.89
C PHE A 38 -16.78 0.24 12.04
N PRO A 39 -17.67 1.22 11.74
CA PRO A 39 -17.28 2.41 10.97
C PRO A 39 -16.16 3.25 11.61
N HIS A 40 -16.12 3.35 12.94
CA HIS A 40 -15.09 4.11 13.64
C HIS A 40 -13.71 3.44 13.57
N ALA A 41 -13.69 2.11 13.62
CA ALA A 41 -12.47 1.33 13.48
C ALA A 41 -11.92 1.38 12.04
N VAL A 42 -12.81 1.40 11.04
CA VAL A 42 -12.44 1.61 9.62
C VAL A 42 -11.77 2.96 9.46
N GLU A 43 -12.40 4.03 9.96
CA GLU A 43 -11.88 5.41 9.85
C GLU A 43 -10.49 5.55 10.47
N ARG A 44 -10.28 5.00 11.69
CA ARG A 44 -8.98 5.01 12.37
C ARG A 44 -7.92 4.21 11.62
N GLY A 45 -8.26 3.01 11.15
CA GLY A 45 -7.35 2.19 10.34
C GLY A 45 -6.93 2.90 9.05
N GLN A 46 -7.88 3.60 8.43
CA GLN A 46 -7.62 4.39 7.23
C GLN A 46 -6.70 5.57 7.49
N LEU A 47 -6.95 6.33 8.56
CA LEU A 47 -6.14 7.49 8.91
C LEU A 47 -4.67 7.10 9.16
N ILE A 48 -4.45 6.02 9.93
CA ILE A 48 -3.09 5.51 10.20
C ILE A 48 -2.40 5.12 8.89
N THR A 49 -3.11 4.39 8.01
CA THR A 49 -2.54 3.95 6.74
C THR A 49 -2.20 5.14 5.82
N ILE A 50 -3.05 6.17 5.77
CA ILE A 50 -2.79 7.41 5.01
C ILE A 50 -1.54 8.12 5.53
N LEU A 51 -1.38 8.22 6.86
CA LEU A 51 -0.20 8.82 7.47
C LEU A 51 1.07 8.03 7.12
N SER A 52 1.04 6.70 7.19
CA SER A 52 2.17 5.86 6.79
C SER A 52 2.54 6.04 5.31
N PHE A 53 1.55 6.16 4.41
CA PHE A 53 1.83 6.48 3.00
C PHE A 53 2.50 7.85 2.84
N GLY A 54 2.05 8.85 3.59
CA GLY A 54 2.66 10.19 3.58
C GLY A 54 4.11 10.17 4.04
N GLU A 55 4.41 9.40 5.09
CA GLU A 55 5.78 9.21 5.58
C GLU A 55 6.66 8.49 4.56
N ALA A 56 6.17 7.40 3.95
CA ALA A 56 6.90 6.67 2.91
C ALA A 56 7.25 7.56 1.71
N VAL A 57 6.33 8.44 1.29
CA VAL A 57 6.59 9.40 0.22
C VAL A 57 7.72 10.37 0.56
N ILE A 58 7.73 10.91 1.79
CA ILE A 58 8.81 11.82 2.23
C ILE A 58 10.14 11.06 2.25
N ALA A 59 10.15 9.82 2.74
CA ALA A 59 11.35 8.98 2.77
C ALA A 59 11.89 8.68 1.37
N ILE A 60 11.04 8.28 0.41
CA ILE A 60 11.44 8.03 -0.99
C ILE A 60 12.14 9.25 -1.61
N ILE A 61 11.58 10.45 -1.40
CA ILE A 61 12.15 11.70 -1.92
C ILE A 61 13.49 12.02 -1.22
N GLY A 62 13.63 11.65 0.06
CA GLY A 62 14.88 11.77 0.82
C GLY A 62 15.96 10.81 0.34
N THR A 63 15.61 9.56 0.04
CA THR A 63 16.54 8.52 -0.43
C THR A 63 17.01 8.77 -1.86
N TYR A 64 16.07 9.01 -2.78
CA TYR A 64 16.37 9.33 -4.17
C TYR A 64 16.17 10.83 -4.38
N SER A 65 17.23 11.60 -4.16
CA SER A 65 17.21 13.04 -4.37
C SER A 65 16.75 13.41 -5.78
N LEU A 66 15.82 14.34 -5.87
CA LEU A 66 15.29 14.89 -7.13
C LEU A 66 16.37 15.55 -8.00
N GLY A 67 17.52 15.90 -7.44
CA GLY A 67 18.63 16.52 -8.17
C GLY A 67 19.50 15.55 -8.96
N GLU A 68 19.76 14.36 -8.40
CA GLU A 68 20.70 13.39 -9.00
C GLU A 68 19.98 12.23 -9.69
N ASN A 69 18.88 11.74 -9.11
CA ASN A 69 18.15 10.56 -9.56
C ASN A 69 16.68 10.88 -9.81
N PHE A 70 16.42 11.97 -10.53
CA PHE A 70 15.06 12.47 -10.81
C PHE A 70 14.11 11.39 -11.32
N LEU A 71 14.54 10.63 -12.33
CA LEU A 71 13.70 9.60 -12.97
C LEU A 71 13.32 8.48 -11.98
N SER A 72 14.30 7.95 -11.24
CA SER A 72 14.09 6.89 -10.24
C SER A 72 13.17 7.36 -9.11
N SER A 73 13.42 8.57 -8.59
CA SER A 73 12.60 9.19 -7.54
C SER A 73 11.15 9.38 -8.00
N ALA A 74 10.96 9.95 -9.19
CA ALA A 74 9.62 10.17 -9.76
C ALA A 74 8.88 8.85 -9.99
N LEU A 75 9.53 7.84 -10.56
CA LEU A 75 8.88 6.55 -10.84
C LEU A 75 8.50 5.80 -9.56
N LEU A 76 9.36 5.77 -8.54
CA LEU A 76 9.03 5.16 -7.25
C LEU A 76 7.90 5.93 -6.54
N PHE A 77 7.94 7.27 -6.58
CA PHE A 77 6.87 8.12 -6.06
C PHE A 77 5.52 7.81 -6.74
N PHE A 78 5.48 7.79 -8.07
CA PHE A 78 4.25 7.48 -8.81
C PHE A 78 3.80 6.03 -8.58
N GLY A 79 4.73 5.08 -8.45
CA GLY A 79 4.42 3.70 -8.07
C GLY A 79 3.69 3.63 -6.72
N MET A 80 4.25 4.27 -5.70
CA MET A 80 3.65 4.35 -4.37
C MET A 80 2.29 5.08 -4.40
N ALA A 81 2.18 6.18 -5.15
CA ALA A 81 0.93 6.91 -5.32
C ALA A 81 -0.16 6.07 -6.00
N CYS A 82 0.18 5.28 -7.01
CA CYS A 82 -0.77 4.36 -7.66
C CYS A 82 -1.25 3.26 -6.69
N MET A 83 -0.36 2.72 -5.86
CA MET A 83 -0.73 1.78 -4.80
C MET A 83 -1.67 2.45 -3.78
N PHE A 84 -1.36 3.67 -3.34
CA PHE A 84 -2.23 4.45 -2.46
C PHE A 84 -3.64 4.65 -3.05
N ILE A 85 -3.75 5.01 -4.34
CA ILE A 85 -5.04 5.17 -5.02
C ILE A 85 -5.82 3.86 -5.06
N ASN A 86 -5.15 2.73 -5.30
CA ASN A 86 -5.77 1.41 -5.28
C ASN A 86 -6.29 1.05 -3.88
N TYR A 87 -5.51 1.35 -2.84
CA TYR A 87 -5.92 1.19 -1.46
C TYR A 87 -7.17 2.01 -1.15
N MET A 88 -7.16 3.32 -1.45
CA MET A 88 -8.30 4.21 -1.21
C MET A 88 -9.56 3.76 -1.97
N SER A 89 -9.38 3.30 -3.22
CA SER A 89 -10.49 2.80 -4.04
C SER A 89 -11.19 1.59 -3.42
N GLN A 90 -10.44 0.73 -2.73
CA GLN A 90 -10.94 -0.48 -2.08
C GLN A 90 -11.52 -0.18 -0.70
N THR A 91 -10.77 0.51 0.15
CA THR A 91 -11.14 0.66 1.56
C THR A 91 -12.14 1.79 1.79
N PHE A 92 -11.93 2.96 1.18
CA PHE A 92 -12.80 4.12 1.40
C PHE A 92 -14.12 3.98 0.64
N LEU A 93 -14.06 3.54 -0.62
CA LEU A 93 -15.26 3.47 -1.45
C LEU A 93 -15.96 2.10 -1.41
N GLY A 94 -15.26 1.01 -1.08
CA GLY A 94 -15.77 -0.35 -1.17
C GLY A 94 -16.43 -0.87 0.12
N VAL A 95 -15.88 -0.50 1.28
CA VAL A 95 -16.26 -1.08 2.58
C VAL A 95 -17.67 -0.66 3.01
N ASP A 96 -18.44 -1.64 3.47
CA ASP A 96 -19.76 -1.40 4.03
C ASP A 96 -19.68 -0.84 5.45
N HIS A 97 -19.84 0.48 5.58
CA HIS A 97 -19.80 1.16 6.86
C HIS A 97 -20.99 0.80 7.78
N LYS A 98 -22.00 0.06 7.29
CA LYS A 98 -23.14 -0.45 8.07
C LYS A 98 -22.99 -1.93 8.49
N SER A 99 -21.87 -2.56 8.15
CA SER A 99 -21.59 -3.97 8.44
C SER A 99 -21.43 -4.24 9.94
N LYS A 100 -22.04 -5.33 10.44
CA LYS A 100 -21.85 -5.87 11.80
C LYS A 100 -20.73 -6.94 11.89
N ARG A 101 -19.83 -6.98 10.90
CA ARG A 101 -18.78 -8.01 10.82
C ARG A 101 -17.65 -7.77 11.83
N PRO A 102 -16.90 -8.82 12.20
CA PRO A 102 -15.84 -8.71 13.20
C PRO A 102 -14.80 -7.65 12.79
N VAL A 103 -14.64 -6.65 13.66
CA VAL A 103 -13.72 -5.52 13.50
C VAL A 103 -12.25 -5.99 13.46
N GLY A 104 -11.92 -7.04 14.22
CA GLY A 104 -10.55 -7.56 14.31
C GLY A 104 -9.95 -7.99 12.98
N PHE A 105 -10.71 -8.63 12.09
CA PHE A 105 -10.16 -9.05 10.80
C PHE A 105 -9.85 -7.86 9.87
N LEU A 106 -10.65 -6.80 9.91
CA LEU A 106 -10.36 -5.57 9.15
C LEU A 106 -9.11 -4.86 9.69
N PHE A 107 -8.96 -4.87 11.00
CA PHE A 107 -7.78 -4.31 11.68
C PHE A 107 -6.49 -5.04 11.27
N TYR A 108 -6.48 -6.38 11.27
CA TYR A 108 -5.30 -7.15 10.87
C TYR A 108 -4.90 -6.87 9.41
N LEU A 109 -5.87 -6.64 8.53
CA LEU A 109 -5.59 -6.28 7.14
C LEU A 109 -4.94 -4.90 7.01
N HIS A 110 -5.38 -3.89 7.78
CA HIS A 110 -4.72 -2.58 7.79
C HIS A 110 -3.32 -2.69 8.38
N LEU A 111 -3.12 -3.49 9.43
CA LEU A 111 -1.80 -3.72 10.02
C LEU A 111 -0.83 -4.35 9.01
N ILE A 112 -1.29 -5.32 8.21
CA ILE A 112 -0.50 -5.90 7.11
C ILE A 112 -0.11 -4.84 6.07
N ILE A 113 -1.03 -3.94 5.70
CA ILE A 113 -0.74 -2.84 4.77
C ILE A 113 0.27 -1.86 5.38
N VAL A 114 0.14 -1.51 6.65
CA VAL A 114 1.09 -0.62 7.32
C VAL A 114 2.48 -1.25 7.40
N ILE A 115 2.60 -2.54 7.71
CA ILE A 115 3.87 -3.28 7.67
C ILE A 115 4.48 -3.20 6.27
N GLU A 116 3.65 -3.39 5.24
CA GLU A 116 4.09 -3.30 3.86
C GLU A 116 4.65 -1.91 3.52
N ILE A 117 3.94 -0.83 3.86
CA ILE A 117 4.41 0.53 3.58
C ILE A 117 5.80 0.77 4.21
N ASN A 118 6.00 0.28 5.44
CA ASN A 118 7.30 0.35 6.10
C ASN A 118 8.37 -0.50 5.37
N MET A 119 8.03 -1.73 4.98
CA MET A 119 8.93 -2.57 4.18
C MET A 119 9.28 -1.92 2.84
N PHE A 120 8.33 -1.23 2.20
CA PHE A 120 8.57 -0.48 0.97
C PHE A 120 9.58 0.63 1.21
N THR A 121 9.39 1.46 2.23
CA THR A 121 10.33 2.53 2.60
C THR A 121 11.74 1.99 2.85
N LEU A 122 11.87 1.00 3.73
CA LEU A 122 13.16 0.39 4.04
C LEU A 122 13.79 -0.27 2.81
N SER A 123 12.98 -0.89 1.96
CA SER A 123 13.48 -1.48 0.71
C SER A 123 14.06 -0.42 -0.23
N THR A 124 13.47 0.76 -0.32
CA THR A 124 13.97 1.84 -1.19
C THR A 124 15.32 2.38 -0.72
N GLU A 125 15.51 2.48 0.60
CA GLU A 125 16.80 2.83 1.21
C GLU A 125 17.87 1.76 0.93
N LEU A 126 17.53 0.49 1.12
CA LEU A 126 18.45 -0.62 0.85
C LEU A 126 18.75 -0.78 -0.64
N LEU A 127 17.81 -0.47 -1.55
CA LEU A 127 18.08 -0.46 -3.00
C LEU A 127 19.05 0.65 -3.41
N ALA A 128 19.06 1.78 -2.69
CA ALA A 128 19.98 2.87 -2.98
C ALA A 128 21.42 2.53 -2.57
N ASP A 129 21.60 1.64 -1.58
CA ASP A 129 22.89 1.08 -1.21
C ASP A 129 23.24 -0.16 -2.04
N SER A 130 24.26 -0.03 -2.91
CA SER A 130 24.74 -1.11 -3.77
C SER A 130 25.12 -2.41 -3.04
N HIS A 131 25.50 -2.36 -1.75
CA HIS A 131 25.87 -3.55 -1.00
C HIS A 131 24.66 -4.38 -0.55
N HIS A 132 23.52 -3.73 -0.32
CA HIS A 132 22.32 -4.35 0.24
C HIS A 132 21.14 -4.38 -0.75
N ALA A 133 21.36 -3.98 -2.00
CA ALA A 133 20.32 -3.85 -3.02
C ALA A 133 19.50 -5.13 -3.25
N GLU A 134 20.13 -6.30 -3.25
CA GLU A 134 19.42 -7.60 -3.40
C GLU A 134 18.47 -7.87 -2.24
N LEU A 135 18.91 -7.63 -1.00
CA LEU A 135 18.07 -7.80 0.19
C LEU A 135 16.89 -6.82 0.16
N GLY A 136 17.18 -5.55 -0.10
CA GLY A 136 16.16 -4.51 -0.28
C GLY A 136 15.14 -4.92 -1.34
N TYR A 137 15.62 -5.48 -2.45
CA TYR A 137 14.75 -5.88 -3.54
C TYR A 137 13.77 -7.00 -3.18
N TRP A 138 14.24 -8.06 -2.52
CA TRP A 138 13.34 -9.11 -2.05
C TRP A 138 12.37 -8.60 -0.98
N MET A 139 12.81 -7.66 -0.13
CA MET A 139 11.91 -6.99 0.83
C MET A 139 10.83 -6.17 0.10
N LEU A 140 11.16 -5.50 -0.99
CA LEU A 140 10.18 -4.77 -1.83
C LEU A 140 9.15 -5.74 -2.42
N VAL A 141 9.60 -6.84 -3.03
CA VAL A 141 8.71 -7.83 -3.66
C VAL A 141 7.77 -8.47 -2.63
N VAL A 142 8.29 -8.85 -1.47
CA VAL A 142 7.48 -9.38 -0.36
C VAL A 142 6.52 -8.33 0.17
N GLY A 143 6.97 -7.07 0.32
CA GLY A 143 6.14 -5.93 0.68
C GLY A 143 4.96 -5.81 -0.27
N VAL A 144 5.20 -5.64 -1.58
CA VAL A 144 4.14 -5.52 -2.59
C VAL A 144 3.17 -6.72 -2.58
N ALA A 145 3.65 -7.93 -2.30
CA ALA A 145 2.77 -9.09 -2.13
C ALA A 145 1.84 -8.93 -0.90
N LEU A 146 2.36 -8.46 0.23
CA LEU A 146 1.57 -8.13 1.42
C LEU A 146 0.58 -7.00 1.14
N PHE A 147 0.93 -5.99 0.34
CA PHE A 147 0.03 -4.93 -0.07
C PHE A 147 -1.21 -5.49 -0.76
N TYR A 148 -1.01 -6.34 -1.76
CA TYR A 148 -2.10 -6.95 -2.52
C TYR A 148 -2.91 -7.94 -1.65
N LEU A 149 -2.25 -8.71 -0.78
CA LEU A 149 -2.94 -9.58 0.19
C LEU A 149 -3.84 -8.78 1.14
N GLY A 150 -3.30 -7.72 1.75
CA GLY A 150 -4.04 -6.85 2.66
C GLY A 150 -5.19 -6.15 1.97
N THR A 151 -4.89 -5.47 0.86
CA THR A 151 -5.88 -4.70 0.08
C THR A 151 -6.97 -5.60 -0.49
N TYR A 152 -6.65 -6.74 -1.09
CA TYR A 152 -7.69 -7.65 -1.62
C TYR A 152 -8.38 -8.46 -0.54
N GLY A 153 -7.74 -8.71 0.60
CA GLY A 153 -8.42 -9.22 1.79
C GLY A 153 -9.58 -8.32 2.21
N THR A 154 -9.46 -6.99 2.03
CA THR A 154 -10.55 -6.06 2.36
C THR A 154 -11.78 -6.22 1.48
N THR A 155 -11.65 -6.80 0.28
CA THR A 155 -12.79 -7.04 -0.63
C THR A 155 -13.87 -7.94 -0.02
N VAL A 156 -13.51 -8.75 0.99
CA VAL A 156 -14.49 -9.52 1.76
C VAL A 156 -15.52 -8.59 2.38
N PHE A 157 -15.10 -7.42 2.89
CA PHE A 157 -15.93 -6.40 3.55
C PHE A 157 -16.65 -5.45 2.59
N ASN A 158 -16.54 -5.65 1.27
CA ASN A 158 -17.26 -4.82 0.31
C ASN A 158 -18.78 -4.96 0.49
N GLN A 159 -19.51 -3.86 0.30
CA GLN A 159 -20.97 -3.83 0.31
C GLN A 159 -21.56 -4.90 -0.62
N SER A 160 -22.74 -5.43 -0.28
CA SER A 160 -23.41 -6.47 -1.08
C SER A 160 -23.57 -6.07 -2.56
N MET A 161 -23.78 -4.78 -2.84
CA MET A 161 -23.89 -4.19 -4.18
C MET A 161 -22.56 -4.08 -4.95
N TYR A 162 -21.42 -4.17 -4.27
CA TYR A 162 -20.07 -4.09 -4.82
C TYR A 162 -19.25 -5.36 -4.58
N ARG A 163 -19.90 -6.44 -4.17
CA ARG A 163 -19.23 -7.70 -3.88
C ARG A 163 -18.80 -8.36 -5.19
N LEU A 164 -17.50 -8.34 -5.44
CA LEU A 164 -16.88 -8.94 -6.61
C LEU A 164 -17.27 -10.42 -6.76
N GLN A 165 -17.63 -10.81 -7.97
CA GLN A 165 -17.90 -12.21 -8.28
C GLN A 165 -16.61 -13.05 -8.17
N LYS A 166 -16.74 -14.37 -8.07
CA LYS A 166 -15.57 -15.27 -7.96
C LYS A 166 -14.60 -15.07 -9.13
N GLY A 167 -15.12 -14.88 -10.36
CA GLY A 167 -14.29 -14.61 -11.55
C GLY A 167 -13.53 -13.29 -11.47
N ASP A 168 -14.16 -12.23 -10.95
CA ASP A 168 -13.51 -10.91 -10.83
C ASP A 168 -12.39 -10.92 -9.80
N ARG A 169 -12.60 -11.66 -8.71
CA ARG A 169 -11.54 -11.86 -7.71
C ARG A 169 -10.37 -12.65 -8.31
N LEU A 170 -10.65 -13.68 -9.10
CA LEU A 170 -9.60 -14.46 -9.76
C LEU A 170 -8.75 -13.58 -10.69
N ILE A 171 -9.39 -12.68 -11.45
CA ILE A 171 -8.69 -11.76 -12.35
C ILE A 171 -7.86 -10.74 -11.55
N LEU A 172 -8.36 -10.21 -10.43
CA LEU A 172 -7.55 -9.35 -9.56
C LEU A 172 -6.33 -10.07 -9.00
N TRP A 173 -6.50 -11.31 -8.53
CA TRP A 173 -5.38 -12.13 -8.05
C TRP A 173 -4.38 -12.44 -9.16
N SER A 174 -4.84 -12.74 -10.38
CA SER A 174 -3.94 -13.01 -11.51
C SER A 174 -3.18 -11.76 -11.95
N LEU A 175 -3.82 -10.58 -11.93
CA LEU A 175 -3.15 -9.30 -12.21
C LEU A 175 -2.14 -8.95 -11.11
N GLY A 176 -2.48 -9.16 -9.83
CA GLY A 176 -1.54 -8.98 -8.72
C GLY A 176 -0.32 -9.91 -8.85
N LEU A 177 -0.55 -11.18 -9.19
CA LEU A 177 0.51 -12.14 -9.46
C LEU A 177 1.36 -11.73 -10.67
N ALA A 178 0.74 -11.24 -11.75
CA ALA A 178 1.46 -10.75 -12.91
C ALA A 178 2.37 -9.56 -12.56
N THR A 179 1.93 -8.64 -11.71
CA THR A 179 2.78 -7.56 -11.21
C THR A 179 3.97 -8.09 -10.41
N LEU A 180 3.76 -9.09 -9.54
CA LEU A 180 4.85 -9.71 -8.77
C LEU A 180 5.87 -10.41 -9.69
N LEU A 181 5.41 -11.12 -10.72
CA LEU A 181 6.29 -11.75 -11.70
C LEU A 181 7.06 -10.71 -12.53
N ALA A 182 6.40 -9.61 -12.90
CA ALA A 182 7.04 -8.50 -13.60
C ALA A 182 8.12 -7.84 -12.75
N LEU A 183 7.88 -7.68 -11.45
CA LEU A 183 8.92 -7.24 -10.51
C LEU A 183 10.08 -8.24 -10.55
N ILE A 184 9.87 -9.51 -10.19
CA ILE A 184 10.94 -10.53 -10.16
C ILE A 184 11.79 -10.54 -11.44
N PHE A 185 11.17 -10.35 -12.60
CA PHE A 185 11.87 -10.27 -13.88
C PHE A 185 12.78 -9.03 -14.04
N VAL A 186 12.33 -7.87 -13.55
CA VAL A 186 13.07 -6.60 -13.61
C VAL A 186 14.29 -6.62 -12.66
N GLY A 187 14.20 -7.33 -11.54
CA GLY A 187 15.27 -7.38 -10.54
C GLY A 187 15.56 -6.02 -9.90
N THR A 188 16.80 -5.80 -9.45
CA THR A 188 17.25 -4.60 -8.72
C THR A 188 17.23 -3.30 -9.53
N ASN A 189 16.80 -3.32 -10.80
CA ASN A 189 16.69 -2.12 -11.61
C ASN A 189 15.57 -1.20 -11.09
N VAL A 190 15.95 -0.07 -10.51
CA VAL A 190 15.02 0.89 -9.88
C VAL A 190 14.02 1.46 -10.88
N VAL A 191 14.47 1.83 -12.09
CA VAL A 191 13.61 2.40 -13.13
C VAL A 191 12.57 1.39 -13.60
N GLY A 192 13.01 0.16 -13.88
CA GLY A 192 12.10 -0.92 -14.23
C GLY A 192 11.12 -1.24 -13.10
N THR A 193 11.58 -1.17 -11.84
CA THR A 193 10.76 -1.45 -10.65
C THR A 193 9.63 -0.43 -10.54
N GLY A 194 9.96 0.86 -10.63
CA GLY A 194 8.96 1.92 -10.64
C GLY A 194 7.95 1.78 -11.78
N LEU A 195 8.40 1.45 -13.01
CA LEU A 195 7.51 1.20 -14.14
C LEU A 195 6.59 0.00 -13.91
N ALA A 196 7.12 -1.12 -13.40
CA ALA A 196 6.33 -2.31 -13.09
C ALA A 196 5.26 -2.02 -12.03
N LEU A 197 5.61 -1.25 -10.99
CA LEU A 197 4.66 -0.82 -9.95
C LEU A 197 3.54 0.06 -10.51
N ILE A 198 3.89 1.06 -11.34
CA ILE A 198 2.91 1.95 -11.97
C ILE A 198 1.98 1.17 -12.89
N ILE A 199 2.53 0.39 -13.83
CA ILE A 199 1.74 -0.33 -14.83
C ILE A 199 0.84 -1.37 -14.14
N GLY A 200 1.41 -2.16 -13.22
CA GLY A 200 0.67 -3.18 -12.48
C GLY A 200 -0.45 -2.58 -11.64
N SER A 201 -0.13 -1.54 -10.86
CA SER A 201 -1.13 -0.86 -10.01
C SER A 201 -2.19 -0.14 -10.84
N TYR A 202 -1.83 0.49 -11.96
CA TYR A 202 -2.78 1.14 -12.85
C TYR A 202 -3.74 0.12 -13.49
N ALA A 203 -3.23 -1.00 -14.01
CA ALA A 203 -4.04 -2.05 -14.61
C ALA A 203 -5.05 -2.63 -13.61
N LEU A 204 -4.61 -2.84 -12.37
CA LEU A 204 -5.45 -3.27 -11.25
C LEU A 204 -6.55 -2.24 -10.92
N GLY A 205 -6.20 -0.96 -10.85
CA GLY A 205 -7.15 0.12 -10.57
C GLY A 205 -8.21 0.27 -11.67
N VAL A 206 -7.79 0.20 -12.94
CA VAL A 206 -8.70 0.23 -14.09
C VAL A 206 -9.65 -0.97 -14.06
N TYR A 207 -9.13 -2.18 -13.84
CA TYR A 207 -9.96 -3.37 -13.77
C TYR A 207 -10.97 -3.29 -12.62
N PHE A 208 -10.53 -2.82 -11.46
CA PHE A 208 -11.41 -2.62 -10.31
C PHE A 208 -12.51 -1.60 -10.61
N TYR A 209 -12.18 -0.47 -11.23
CA TYR A 209 -13.14 0.54 -11.65
C TYR A 209 -14.18 -0.02 -12.64
N ILE A 210 -13.75 -0.76 -13.67
CA ILE A 210 -14.63 -1.38 -14.66
C ILE A 210 -15.56 -2.39 -14.00
N SER A 211 -15.01 -3.27 -13.16
CA SER A 211 -15.77 -4.29 -12.42
C SER A 211 -16.84 -3.63 -11.56
N ARG A 212 -16.50 -2.53 -10.89
CA ARG A 212 -17.44 -1.76 -10.08
C ARG A 212 -18.55 -1.12 -10.92
N LYS A 213 -18.20 -0.50 -12.04
CA LYS A 213 -19.19 0.10 -12.96
C LYS A 213 -20.16 -0.95 -13.51
N ARG A 214 -19.67 -2.16 -13.80
CA ARG A 214 -20.49 -3.30 -14.21
C ARG A 214 -21.43 -3.75 -13.09
N LEU A 215 -20.93 -3.90 -11.86
CA LEU A 215 -21.76 -4.28 -10.71
C LEU A 215 -22.85 -3.25 -10.39
N ARG A 216 -22.56 -1.94 -10.51
CA ARG A 216 -23.59 -0.88 -10.36
C ARG A 216 -24.74 -1.04 -11.34
N LYS A 217 -24.44 -1.33 -12.61
CA LYS A 217 -25.46 -1.52 -13.67
C LYS A 217 -26.34 -2.74 -13.38
N ILE A 218 -25.75 -3.83 -12.90
CA ILE A 218 -26.47 -5.06 -12.55
C ILE A 218 -27.41 -4.83 -11.37
N HIS A 219 -26.99 -4.05 -10.38
CA HIS A 219 -27.76 -3.79 -9.16
C HIS A 219 -28.67 -2.55 -9.23
N GLN A 220 -28.82 -1.91 -10.40
CA GLN A 220 -29.68 -0.74 -10.63
C GLN A 220 -29.56 0.37 -9.58
N VAL A 221 -28.34 0.62 -9.09
CA VAL A 221 -28.10 1.70 -8.11
C VAL A 221 -28.14 3.03 -8.86
N SER A 222 -29.14 3.88 -8.55
CA SER A 222 -29.23 5.24 -9.08
C SER A 222 -27.98 6.04 -8.72
N GLN A 223 -27.52 6.92 -9.61
CA GLN A 223 -26.48 7.88 -9.25
C GLN A 223 -26.98 8.68 -8.03
N PRO A 224 -26.15 8.94 -7.00
CA PRO A 224 -26.36 10.15 -6.22
C PRO A 224 -26.21 11.29 -7.22
N ASP A 225 -27.25 12.11 -7.36
CA ASP A 225 -27.23 13.26 -8.26
C ASP A 225 -25.97 14.11 -7.98
N PRO A 226 -25.34 14.66 -9.03
CA PRO A 226 -24.11 15.44 -8.92
C PRO A 226 -24.25 16.65 -8.00
#